data_AF-A0A1I4R539-F1
#
_entry.id   AF-A0A1I4R539-F1
#
_cell.length_a   1.000
_cell.length_b   1.000
_cell.length_c   1.000
_cell.angle_alpha   90.00
_cell.angle_beta   90.00
_cell.angle_gamma   90.00
#
_symmetry.space_group_name_H-M   'P 1'
#
loop_
_entity.id
_entity.type
_entity.pdbx_description
1 polymer ?
#
loop_
_entity_poly.entity_id
_entity_poly.type
_entity_poly.pdbx_seq_one_letter_code
_entity_poly.pdbx_strand_id
1 'polypeptide(L)'
;MNEINLYIEKINNNTFRSSDVPLILKVLDQDSKKGLIGFTKDDAHLFQVYTFILQQLELASGPASPGVHAGDWRETVDDLSLLKQVIDDMGREMVISNVSWSAGGIAIFDIPDKDQYRTYVNSMMRLHLNRLYERYV
;
A
#
# COMPACT_ATOMS: atom_id res chain seq x y z
N MET A 1 -24.93 -3.66 1.31
CA MET A 1 -23.58 -4.27 1.19
C MET A 1 -22.61 -3.17 1.61
N ASN A 2 -21.78 -3.38 2.64
CA ASN A 2 -20.91 -2.31 3.15
C ASN A 2 -19.85 -1.98 2.07
N GLU A 3 -19.66 -0.72 1.69
CA GLU A 3 -18.78 -0.33 0.56
C GLU A 3 -17.35 -0.87 0.71
N ILE A 4 -16.88 -1.02 1.95
CA ILE A 4 -15.60 -1.64 2.28
C ILE A 4 -15.46 -3.07 1.75
N ASN A 5 -16.55 -3.84 1.67
CA ASN A 5 -16.52 -5.23 1.23
C ASN A 5 -16.07 -5.35 -0.24
N LEU A 6 -16.37 -4.34 -1.08
CA LEU A 6 -15.90 -4.30 -2.47
C LEU A 6 -14.36 -4.25 -2.53
N TYR A 7 -13.74 -3.43 -1.68
CA TYR A 7 -12.28 -3.30 -1.65
C TYR A 7 -11.62 -4.53 -1.01
N ILE A 8 -12.24 -5.11 0.02
CA ILE A 8 -11.79 -6.38 0.60
C ILE A 8 -11.80 -7.49 -0.45
N GLU A 9 -12.85 -7.57 -1.28
CA GLU A 9 -12.92 -8.53 -2.38
C GLU A 9 -11.80 -8.32 -3.40
N LYS A 10 -11.53 -7.07 -3.80
CA LYS A 10 -10.40 -6.74 -4.69
C LYS A 10 -9.05 -7.13 -4.09
N ILE A 11 -8.84 -6.91 -2.80
CA ILE A 11 -7.62 -7.32 -2.08
C ILE A 11 -7.49 -8.84 -2.06
N ASN A 12 -8.56 -9.57 -1.74
CA ASN A 12 -8.56 -11.03 -1.71
C ASN A 12 -8.33 -11.66 -3.09
N ASN A 13 -8.84 -11.02 -4.15
CA ASN A 13 -8.67 -11.47 -5.54
C ASN A 13 -7.39 -10.92 -6.19
N ASN A 14 -6.51 -10.27 -5.44
CA ASN A 14 -5.28 -9.64 -5.92
C ASN A 14 -5.47 -8.56 -7.01
N THR A 15 -6.66 -7.99 -7.16
CA THR A 15 -6.99 -6.99 -8.20
C THR A 15 -6.96 -5.53 -7.73
N PHE A 16 -6.65 -5.30 -6.45
CA PHE A 16 -6.50 -3.95 -5.89
C PHE A 16 -5.31 -3.21 -6.55
N ARG A 17 -5.51 -1.90 -6.81
CA ARG A 17 -4.54 -1.01 -7.50
C ARG A 17 -4.28 0.26 -6.71
N SER A 18 -3.22 0.98 -7.06
CA SER A 18 -2.90 2.27 -6.43
C SER A 18 -4.07 3.27 -6.54
N SER A 19 -4.79 3.25 -7.66
CA SER A 19 -5.98 4.09 -7.92
C SER A 19 -7.18 3.79 -7.00
N ASP A 20 -7.20 2.64 -6.34
CA ASP A 20 -8.26 2.28 -5.39
C ASP A 20 -8.01 2.87 -4.00
N VAL A 21 -6.76 3.24 -3.67
CA VAL A 21 -6.39 3.75 -2.33
C VAL A 21 -7.16 5.02 -1.95
N PRO A 22 -7.30 6.04 -2.82
CA PRO A 22 -8.09 7.22 -2.48
C PRO A 22 -9.57 6.91 -2.23
N LEU A 23 -10.09 5.84 -2.84
CA LEU A 23 -11.50 5.45 -2.68
C LEU A 23 -11.72 4.70 -1.36
N ILE A 24 -10.85 3.75 -1.01
CA ILE A 24 -10.94 3.06 0.28
C ILE A 24 -10.72 4.05 1.43
N LEU A 25 -9.82 5.02 1.31
CA LEU A 25 -9.61 6.06 2.33
C LEU A 25 -10.88 6.88 2.59
N LYS A 26 -11.66 7.19 1.56
CA LYS A 26 -12.97 7.87 1.74
C LYS A 26 -13.95 7.00 2.53
N VAL A 27 -13.99 5.70 2.26
CA VAL A 27 -14.84 4.76 3.00
C VAL A 27 -14.41 4.67 4.46
N LEU A 28 -13.10 4.54 4.73
CA LEU A 28 -12.56 4.48 6.09
C LEU A 28 -12.82 5.77 6.88
N ASP A 29 -12.66 6.94 6.26
CA ASP A 29 -13.00 8.23 6.89
C ASP A 29 -14.49 8.31 7.24
N GLN A 30 -15.38 7.87 6.35
CA GLN A 30 -16.82 7.83 6.63
C GLN A 30 -17.19 6.84 7.74
N ASP A 31 -16.60 5.65 7.74
CA ASP A 31 -16.84 4.63 8.75
C ASP A 31 -16.30 5.09 10.13
N SER A 32 -15.16 5.78 10.14
CA SER A 32 -14.60 6.41 11.35
C SER A 32 -15.53 7.51 11.88
N LYS A 33 -16.07 8.37 11.01
CA LYS A 33 -17.06 9.41 11.40
C LYS A 33 -18.35 8.82 11.96
N LYS A 34 -18.71 7.61 11.54
CA LYS A 34 -19.85 6.83 12.07
C LYS A 34 -19.51 6.06 13.35
N GLY A 35 -18.25 6.10 13.81
CA GLY A 35 -17.79 5.36 14.98
C GLY A 35 -17.67 3.85 14.77
N LEU A 36 -17.61 3.38 13.51
CA LEU A 36 -17.51 1.95 13.19
C LEU A 36 -16.09 1.41 13.31
N ILE A 37 -15.09 2.28 13.15
CA ILE A 37 -13.67 1.96 13.25
C ILE A 37 -12.91 3.09 13.93
N GLY A 38 -11.77 2.78 14.54
CA GLY A 38 -10.79 3.78 14.98
C GLY A 38 -9.76 4.05 13.89
N PHE A 39 -10.06 4.96 12.95
CA PHE A 39 -9.11 5.32 11.89
C PHE A 39 -8.20 6.48 12.34
N THR A 40 -6.90 6.22 12.39
CA THR A 40 -5.89 7.15 12.91
C THR A 40 -5.02 7.76 11.81
N LYS A 41 -4.20 8.74 12.18
CA LYS A 41 -3.20 9.32 11.28
C LYS A 41 -2.17 8.30 10.80
N ASP A 42 -1.77 7.39 11.68
CA ASP A 42 -0.79 6.34 11.36
C ASP A 42 -1.36 5.36 10.32
N ASP A 43 -2.66 5.07 10.39
CA ASP A 43 -3.34 4.26 9.37
C ASP A 43 -3.32 4.98 8.00
N ALA A 44 -3.57 6.29 7.98
CA ALA A 44 -3.51 7.09 6.77
C ALA A 44 -2.09 7.11 6.16
N HIS A 45 -1.05 7.26 6.98
CA HIS A 45 0.34 7.17 6.52
C HIS A 45 0.67 5.77 5.97
N LEU A 46 0.14 4.71 6.56
CA LEU A 46 0.35 3.37 6.04
C LEU A 46 -0.31 3.17 4.66
N PHE A 47 -1.49 3.75 4.43
CA PHE A 47 -2.11 3.78 3.10
C PHE A 47 -1.31 4.60 2.06
N GLN A 48 -0.60 5.65 2.47
CA GLN A 48 0.34 6.34 1.58
C GLN A 48 1.48 5.41 1.15
N VAL A 49 2.04 4.63 2.09
CA VAL A 49 3.07 3.63 1.77
C VAL A 49 2.50 2.55 0.84
N TYR A 50 1.27 2.06 1.09
CA TYR A 50 0.60 1.12 0.18
C TYR A 50 0.42 1.70 -1.23
N THR A 51 0.10 2.98 -1.35
CA THR A 51 0.01 3.67 -2.64
C THR A 51 1.34 3.61 -3.37
N PHE A 52 2.43 3.98 -2.70
CA PHE A 52 3.78 3.98 -3.28
C PHE A 52 4.19 2.59 -3.77
N ILE A 53 4.06 1.54 -2.95
CA ILE A 53 4.48 0.18 -3.33
C ILE A 53 3.60 -0.40 -4.46
N LEU A 54 2.29 -0.10 -4.49
CA LEU A 54 1.42 -0.49 -5.61
C LEU A 54 1.82 0.22 -6.91
N GLN A 55 2.18 1.51 -6.84
CA GLN A 55 2.69 2.27 -7.98
C GLN A 55 4.00 1.67 -8.54
N GLN A 56 4.92 1.23 -7.68
CA GLN A 56 6.17 0.58 -8.13
C GLN A 56 5.89 -0.75 -8.84
N LEU A 57 4.92 -1.53 -8.34
CA LEU A 57 4.47 -2.75 -9.01
C LEU A 57 3.83 -2.46 -10.38
N GLU A 58 3.00 -1.41 -10.46
CA GLU A 58 2.33 -0.99 -11.70
C GLU A 58 3.36 -0.56 -12.75
N LEU A 59 4.35 0.26 -12.37
CA LEU A 59 5.49 0.63 -13.21
C LEU A 59 6.29 -0.59 -13.70
N ALA A 60 6.56 -1.55 -12.81
CA ALA A 60 7.27 -2.77 -13.19
C ALA A 60 6.44 -3.65 -14.15
N SER A 61 5.11 -3.56 -14.11
CA SER A 61 4.18 -4.40 -14.86
C SER A 61 3.76 -3.83 -16.22
N GLY A 62 4.06 -2.58 -16.51
CA GLY A 62 3.68 -1.93 -17.78
C GLY A 62 3.44 -0.42 -17.61
N PRO A 63 2.62 0.21 -18.47
CA PRO A 63 2.37 1.65 -18.36
C PRO A 63 1.66 1.98 -17.05
N ALA A 64 2.32 2.77 -16.20
CA ALA A 64 1.73 3.33 -14.99
C ALA A 64 0.89 4.57 -15.29
N SER A 65 0.12 5.01 -14.29
CA SER A 65 -0.62 6.27 -14.36
C SER A 65 0.31 7.47 -14.63
N PRO A 66 -0.13 8.49 -15.40
CA PRO A 66 0.65 9.71 -15.60
C PRO A 66 1.05 10.35 -14.27
N GLY A 67 2.32 10.77 -14.15
CA GLY A 67 2.87 11.39 -12.92
C GLY A 67 3.49 10.41 -11.92
N VAL A 68 3.37 9.09 -12.14
CA VAL A 68 4.06 8.10 -11.32
C VAL A 68 5.51 7.95 -11.81
N HIS A 69 6.47 8.24 -10.93
CA HIS A 69 7.89 8.12 -11.21
C HIS A 69 8.52 6.95 -10.44
N ALA A 70 9.43 6.23 -11.11
CA ALA A 70 10.09 5.09 -10.50
C ALA A 70 10.89 5.52 -9.27
N GLY A 71 10.55 4.92 -8.13
CA GLY A 71 11.18 5.14 -6.84
C GLY A 71 10.94 6.50 -6.17
N ASP A 72 10.36 7.51 -6.83
CA ASP A 72 10.11 8.81 -6.20
C ASP A 72 8.92 8.73 -5.25
N TRP A 73 9.18 8.83 -3.95
CA TRP A 73 8.17 8.67 -2.91
C TRP A 73 7.61 10.01 -2.41
N ARG A 74 8.28 11.14 -2.72
CA ARG A 74 8.06 12.43 -2.03
C ARG A 74 6.68 13.04 -2.26
N GLU A 75 6.06 12.73 -3.40
CA GLU A 75 4.71 13.20 -3.71
C GLU A 75 3.62 12.26 -3.17
N THR A 76 3.99 11.09 -2.65
CA THR A 76 3.06 10.04 -2.24
C THR A 76 3.09 9.77 -0.74
N VAL A 77 4.25 9.89 -0.09
CA VAL A 77 4.46 9.49 1.31
C VAL A 77 4.98 10.65 2.16
N ASP A 78 4.29 10.93 3.27
CA ASP A 78 4.67 11.98 4.22
C ASP A 78 5.66 11.48 5.30
N ASP A 79 5.62 10.18 5.64
CA ASP A 79 6.47 9.57 6.65
C ASP A 79 7.54 8.66 6.05
N LEU A 80 8.74 9.21 5.84
CA LEU A 80 9.89 8.46 5.34
C LEU A 80 10.32 7.31 6.27
N SER A 81 10.15 7.45 7.59
CA SER A 81 10.58 6.42 8.54
C SER A 81 9.71 5.18 8.39
N LEU A 82 8.39 5.39 8.28
CA LEU A 82 7.44 4.31 8.01
C LEU A 82 7.71 3.64 6.66
N LEU A 83 7.97 4.42 5.61
CA LEU A 83 8.32 3.88 4.29
C LEU A 83 9.57 3.01 4.35
N LYS A 84 10.64 3.49 5.01
CA LYS A 84 11.87 2.71 5.19
C LYS A 84 11.61 1.40 5.92
N GLN A 85 10.87 1.45 7.01
CA GLN A 85 10.51 0.26 7.77
C GLN A 85 9.80 -0.78 6.88
N VAL A 86 8.79 -0.37 6.10
CA VAL A 86 8.05 -1.29 5.22
C VAL A 86 8.94 -1.85 4.10
N ILE A 87 9.80 -1.02 3.49
CA ILE A 87 10.73 -1.46 2.44
C ILE A 87 11.78 -2.43 3.01
N ASP A 88 12.32 -2.16 4.20
CA ASP A 88 13.26 -3.05 4.88
C ASP A 88 12.58 -4.39 5.22
N ASP A 89 11.31 -4.37 5.68
CA ASP A 89 10.52 -5.57 5.92
C ASP A 89 10.31 -6.38 4.64
N MET A 90 9.94 -5.74 3.53
CA MET A 90 9.82 -6.39 2.22
C MET A 90 11.15 -7.00 1.74
N GLY A 91 12.27 -6.35 2.02
CA GLY A 91 13.61 -6.87 1.72
C GLY A 91 13.95 -8.12 2.55
N ARG A 92 13.62 -8.10 3.85
CA ARG A 92 13.81 -9.26 4.75
C ARG A 92 12.97 -10.46 4.36
N GLU A 93 11.73 -10.23 3.92
CA GLU A 93 10.81 -11.26 3.43
C GLU A 93 11.11 -11.68 1.97
N MET A 94 12.21 -11.18 1.38
CA MET A 94 12.65 -11.46 0.01
C MET A 94 11.61 -11.13 -1.08
N VAL A 95 10.71 -10.21 -0.78
CA VAL A 95 9.69 -9.70 -1.73
C VAL A 95 10.30 -8.70 -2.70
N ILE A 96 11.37 -8.01 -2.27
CA ILE A 96 12.20 -7.12 -3.07
C ILE A 96 13.68 -7.41 -2.80
N SER A 97 14.55 -6.92 -3.68
CA SER A 97 16.00 -7.04 -3.51
C SER A 97 16.74 -5.77 -3.93
N ASN A 98 18.04 -5.70 -3.65
CA ASN A 98 18.91 -4.60 -4.06
C ASN A 98 18.42 -3.21 -3.61
N VAL A 99 17.88 -3.13 -2.39
CA VAL A 99 17.35 -1.89 -1.80
C VAL A 99 18.46 -0.86 -1.64
N SER A 100 18.24 0.34 -2.19
CA SER A 100 19.10 1.50 -1.98
C SER A 100 18.27 2.79 -1.93
N TRP A 101 18.81 3.78 -1.20
CA TRP A 101 18.16 5.07 -0.98
C TRP A 101 19.01 6.18 -1.57
N SER A 102 18.43 6.96 -2.49
CA SER A 102 19.10 8.13 -3.03
C SER A 102 18.86 9.35 -2.13
N ALA A 103 19.84 10.24 -2.04
CA ALA A 103 19.70 11.52 -1.34
C ALA A 103 18.63 12.43 -1.98
N GLY A 104 18.19 12.13 -3.21
CA GLY A 104 17.15 12.86 -3.94
C GLY A 104 15.72 12.43 -3.60
N GLY A 105 15.52 11.54 -2.62
CA GLY A 105 14.19 11.05 -2.27
C GLY A 105 13.68 9.95 -3.22
N ILE A 106 14.59 9.10 -3.69
CA ILE A 106 14.25 7.93 -4.51
C ILE A 106 14.57 6.65 -3.73
N ALA A 107 13.60 5.74 -3.64
CA ALA A 107 13.80 4.37 -3.20
C ALA A 107 14.01 3.47 -4.43
N ILE A 108 15.16 2.81 -4.50
CA ILE A 108 15.52 1.94 -5.63
C ILE A 108 15.54 0.50 -5.09
N PHE A 109 14.82 -0.40 -5.76
CA PHE A 109 14.80 -1.83 -5.44
C PHE A 109 14.31 -2.62 -6.65
N ASP A 110 14.66 -3.89 -6.69
CA ASP A 110 14.20 -4.82 -7.71
C ASP A 110 12.99 -5.62 -7.21
N ILE A 111 12.03 -5.87 -8.10
CA ILE A 111 10.88 -6.74 -7.87
C ILE A 111 11.13 -8.06 -8.62
N PRO A 112 11.66 -9.11 -7.96
CA PRO A 112 12.02 -10.36 -8.62
C PRO A 112 10.79 -11.15 -9.11
N ASP A 113 9.71 -11.14 -8.33
CA ASP A 113 8.43 -11.79 -8.64
C ASP A 113 7.27 -10.84 -8.36
N LYS A 114 6.56 -10.46 -9.42
CA LYS A 114 5.44 -9.50 -9.37
C LYS A 114 4.20 -10.08 -8.69
N ASP A 115 3.97 -11.38 -8.82
CA ASP A 115 2.80 -12.05 -8.24
C ASP A 115 3.02 -12.26 -6.73
N GLN A 116 4.24 -12.62 -6.33
CA GLN A 116 4.63 -12.66 -4.92
C GLN A 116 4.54 -11.27 -4.29
N TYR A 117 5.06 -10.23 -4.97
CA TYR A 117 4.97 -8.84 -4.51
C TYR A 117 3.51 -8.41 -4.31
N ARG A 118 2.67 -8.64 -5.32
CA ARG A 118 1.24 -8.33 -5.26
C ARG A 118 0.55 -9.04 -4.10
N THR A 119 0.82 -10.33 -3.93
CA THR A 119 0.24 -11.14 -2.85
C THR A 119 0.67 -10.63 -1.49
N TYR A 120 1.95 -10.28 -1.32
CA TYR A 120 2.47 -9.72 -0.08
C TYR A 120 1.80 -8.39 0.27
N VAL A 121 1.75 -7.44 -0.67
CA VAL A 121 1.12 -6.13 -0.46
C VAL A 121 -0.37 -6.28 -0.11
N ASN A 122 -1.11 -7.13 -0.84
CA ASN A 122 -2.51 -7.41 -0.51
C ASN A 122 -2.68 -8.09 0.84
N SER A 123 -1.76 -8.96 1.25
CA SER A 123 -1.80 -9.58 2.59
C SER A 123 -1.61 -8.55 3.71
N MET A 124 -0.69 -7.59 3.54
CA MET A 124 -0.49 -6.49 4.50
C MET A 124 -1.75 -5.64 4.62
N MET A 125 -2.32 -5.21 3.48
CA MET A 125 -3.57 -4.42 3.47
C MET A 125 -4.73 -5.18 4.11
N ARG A 126 -4.86 -6.49 3.83
CA ARG A 126 -5.88 -7.33 4.44
C ARG A 126 -5.74 -7.40 5.96
N LEU A 127 -4.52 -7.63 6.47
CA LEU A 127 -4.26 -7.66 7.91
C LEU A 127 -4.55 -6.30 8.56
N HIS A 128 -4.18 -5.21 7.90
CA HIS A 128 -4.45 -3.85 8.38
C HIS A 128 -5.95 -3.56 8.46
N LEU A 129 -6.71 -3.87 7.39
CA LEU A 129 -8.16 -3.70 7.37
C LEU A 129 -8.87 -4.61 8.39
N ASN A 130 -8.42 -5.86 8.52
CA ASN A 130 -8.95 -6.78 9.52
C ASN A 130 -8.76 -6.23 10.94
N ARG A 131 -7.60 -5.66 11.24
CA ARG A 131 -7.35 -4.97 12.51
C ARG A 131 -8.28 -3.77 12.71
N LEU A 132 -8.47 -2.92 11.71
CA LEU A 132 -9.32 -1.73 11.81
C LEU A 132 -10.78 -2.07 12.11
N TYR A 133 -11.29 -3.15 11.52
CA TYR A 133 -12.67 -3.60 11.72
C TYR A 133 -12.81 -4.67 12.80
N GLU A 134 -11.75 -4.97 13.55
CA GLU A 134 -11.68 -6.06 14.55
C GLU A 134 -12.14 -7.42 14.00
N ARG A 135 -11.96 -7.62 12.68
CA ARG A 135 -12.31 -8.86 11.99
C ARG A 135 -11.11 -9.79 12.03
N TYR A 136 -11.02 -10.60 13.08
CA TYR A 136 -10.14 -11.76 13.07
C TYR A 136 -10.80 -12.85 12.24
N VAL A 137 -10.20 -13.18 11.09
CA VAL A 137 -10.50 -14.41 10.33
C VAL A 137 -9.39 -15.39 10.58
#